data_AF-A0A1E7FZ79-F1
#
_entry.id   AF-A0A1E7FZ79-F1
#
_cell.length_a   1.000
_cell.length_b   1.000
_cell.length_c   1.000
_cell.angle_alpha   90.00
_cell.angle_beta   90.00
_cell.angle_gamma   90.00
#
_symmetry.space_group_name_H-M   'P 1'
#
loop_
_entity.id
_entity.type
_entity.pdbx_description
1 polymer ?
#
loop_
_entity_poly.entity_id
_entity_poly.type
_entity_poly.pdbx_seq_one_letter_code
_entity_poly.pdbx_strand_id
1 'polypeptide(L)'
;MDANRITAAAAAAAAAARNISHDDDEQQAKQERIDAEALGSRRLRLIIKVLTGFDEFPFRTKNKTNALVENVFGNILAIPGDAHHQQQHGELELMQADDDDDVIDQRNKRRRLELISTLEQNNRRRLKLITTLEREREYSSRKRFKIEELVDPFRTLVETFLLSLTDDVHEMLCAKEYNDVDTYRGLDSTRDTEAEVEAILLLFPDVLTRRKQLGHYIYVPIQLLALNLKAVSFVPLVARLSIELGLFEEQYRGGLLIIDAERNRNDDNYNQEYHENHENQYLQVLIKLRRMDLLKKEDIQNYGLLKNLRRRPPFGKKRFRFLIEWDFYALLHPDQYGDLPLHNAVYKYSPSIQLFKFLFEAGIRYFPKKKGIQLLFRRNRLGDTPFQHACRKIGQKRVIKVIDGTLGFYAGDTPINITEALVMAAIDENIHLDCVYFLLRRKPDILQKLLLSSTAMATVVDKNNNILGDKNNDNNGNLGGQTKTNTQKKRKRN
;
A
#
# COMPACT_ATOMS: atom_id res chain seq x y z
N MET A 1 -57.10 9.12 -57.51
CA MET A 1 -55.76 9.04 -58.13
C MET A 1 -54.63 8.88 -57.11
N ASP A 2 -54.88 8.67 -55.81
CA ASP A 2 -53.79 8.78 -54.81
C ASP A 2 -53.38 7.49 -54.07
N ALA A 3 -54.10 6.37 -54.20
CA ALA A 3 -53.68 5.11 -53.55
C ALA A 3 -52.36 4.55 -54.13
N ASN A 4 -52.15 4.68 -55.45
CA ASN A 4 -50.94 4.20 -56.12
C ASN A 4 -49.69 5.04 -55.83
N ARG A 5 -49.86 6.32 -55.44
CA ARG A 5 -48.73 7.19 -55.05
C ARG A 5 -48.25 6.89 -53.64
N ILE A 6 -49.16 6.55 -52.73
CA ILE A 6 -48.81 6.18 -51.34
C ILE A 6 -48.07 4.85 -51.29
N THR A 7 -48.50 3.85 -52.07
CA THR A 7 -47.79 2.56 -52.16
C THR A 7 -46.42 2.67 -52.82
N ALA A 8 -46.28 3.49 -53.86
CA ALA A 8 -44.97 3.74 -54.47
C ALA A 8 -44.00 4.46 -53.52
N ALA A 9 -44.47 5.45 -52.75
CA ALA A 9 -43.65 6.15 -51.76
C ALA A 9 -43.23 5.25 -50.59
N ALA A 10 -44.13 4.38 -50.09
CA ALA A 10 -43.82 3.42 -49.03
C ALA A 10 -42.79 2.37 -49.48
N ALA A 11 -42.90 1.86 -50.72
CA ALA A 11 -41.92 0.94 -51.29
C ALA A 11 -40.53 1.59 -51.47
N ALA A 12 -40.48 2.85 -51.91
CA ALA A 12 -39.24 3.61 -52.03
C ALA A 12 -38.59 3.87 -50.66
N ALA A 13 -39.37 4.20 -49.63
CA ALA A 13 -38.87 4.39 -48.27
C ALA A 13 -38.33 3.09 -47.65
N ALA A 14 -39.00 1.96 -47.86
CA ALA A 14 -38.53 0.65 -47.40
C ALA A 14 -37.24 0.21 -48.12
N ALA A 15 -37.09 0.52 -49.40
CA ALA A 15 -35.85 0.29 -50.15
C ALA A 15 -34.70 1.18 -49.65
N ALA A 16 -34.98 2.47 -49.36
CA ALA A 16 -33.99 3.39 -48.80
C ALA A 16 -33.53 2.96 -47.39
N ALA A 17 -34.45 2.50 -46.52
CA ALA A 17 -34.11 2.01 -45.19
C ALA A 17 -33.27 0.72 -45.23
N ARG A 18 -33.53 -0.18 -46.19
CA ARG A 18 -32.69 -1.37 -46.40
C ARG A 18 -31.28 -1.02 -46.89
N ASN A 19 -31.15 -0.01 -47.75
CA ASN A 19 -29.83 0.45 -48.21
C ASN A 19 -29.03 1.10 -47.08
N ILE A 20 -29.67 1.90 -46.21
CA ILE A 20 -29.01 2.50 -45.04
C ILE A 20 -28.53 1.43 -44.05
N SER A 21 -29.36 0.42 -43.76
CA SER A 21 -28.96 -0.69 -42.88
C SER A 21 -27.79 -1.50 -43.45
N HIS A 22 -27.70 -1.66 -44.77
CA HIS A 22 -26.61 -2.40 -45.40
C HIS A 22 -25.28 -1.63 -45.36
N ASP A 23 -25.33 -0.31 -45.57
CA ASP A 23 -24.17 0.56 -45.47
C ASP A 23 -23.65 0.63 -44.01
N ASP A 24 -24.54 0.61 -43.02
CA ASP A 24 -24.17 0.59 -41.60
C ASP A 24 -23.48 -0.73 -41.20
N ASP A 25 -23.99 -1.87 -41.65
CA ASP A 25 -23.38 -3.19 -41.41
C ASP A 25 -21.99 -3.31 -42.08
N GLU A 26 -21.84 -2.80 -43.30
CA GLU A 26 -20.54 -2.80 -44.00
C GLU A 26 -19.53 -1.86 -43.31
N GLN A 27 -19.97 -0.69 -42.84
CA GLN A 27 -19.13 0.23 -42.08
C GLN A 27 -18.71 -0.36 -40.74
N GLN A 28 -19.61 -1.01 -40.01
CA GLN A 28 -19.29 -1.69 -38.76
C GLN A 28 -18.27 -2.82 -38.97
N ALA A 29 -18.50 -3.69 -39.96
CA ALA A 29 -17.57 -4.78 -40.27
C ALA A 29 -16.18 -4.25 -40.69
N LYS A 30 -16.13 -3.14 -41.42
CA LYS A 30 -14.89 -2.48 -41.80
C LYS A 30 -14.17 -1.89 -40.58
N GLN A 31 -14.90 -1.27 -39.66
CA GLN A 31 -14.34 -0.73 -38.42
C GLN A 31 -13.79 -1.84 -37.52
N GLU A 32 -14.54 -2.93 -37.34
CA GLU A 32 -14.09 -4.10 -36.57
C GLU A 32 -12.82 -4.73 -37.17
N ARG A 33 -12.68 -4.76 -38.50
CA ARG A 33 -11.45 -5.21 -39.17
C ARG A 33 -10.26 -4.28 -38.90
N ILE A 34 -10.48 -2.97 -38.95
CA ILE A 34 -9.45 -1.96 -38.64
C ILE A 34 -8.99 -2.10 -37.18
N ASP A 35 -9.94 -2.28 -36.26
CA ASP A 35 -9.65 -2.43 -34.83
C ASP A 35 -8.94 -3.75 -34.54
N ALA A 36 -9.32 -4.85 -35.19
CA ALA A 36 -8.64 -6.14 -35.08
C ALA A 36 -7.20 -6.09 -35.62
N GLU A 37 -6.96 -5.42 -36.75
CA GLU A 37 -5.62 -5.23 -37.32
C GLU A 37 -4.75 -4.35 -36.41
N ALA A 38 -5.32 -3.25 -35.90
CA ALA A 38 -4.64 -2.39 -34.94
C ALA A 38 -4.26 -3.14 -33.66
N LEU A 39 -5.15 -4.02 -33.16
CA LEU A 39 -4.91 -4.87 -32.00
C LEU A 39 -3.78 -5.88 -32.26
N GLY A 40 -3.79 -6.56 -33.40
CA GLY A 40 -2.72 -7.48 -33.82
C GLY A 40 -1.36 -6.78 -33.89
N SER A 41 -1.30 -5.59 -34.48
CA SER A 41 -0.07 -4.78 -34.57
C SER A 41 0.43 -4.31 -33.19
N ARG A 42 -0.47 -3.97 -32.25
CA ARG A 42 -0.09 -3.64 -30.86
C ARG A 42 0.48 -4.85 -30.14
N ARG A 43 -0.12 -6.04 -30.30
CA ARG A 43 0.33 -7.30 -29.68
C ARG A 43 1.70 -7.74 -30.19
N LEU A 44 1.93 -7.69 -31.50
CA LEU A 44 3.22 -8.02 -32.10
C LEU A 44 4.33 -7.10 -31.57
N ARG A 45 4.05 -5.79 -31.47
CA ARG A 45 4.97 -4.82 -30.85
C ARG A 45 5.25 -5.13 -29.39
N LEU A 46 4.24 -5.57 -28.63
CA LEU A 46 4.42 -5.96 -27.24
C LEU A 46 5.33 -7.19 -27.11
N ILE A 47 5.16 -8.21 -27.95
CA ILE A 47 6.04 -9.39 -27.94
C ILE A 47 7.47 -9.03 -28.31
N ILE A 48 7.67 -8.22 -29.35
CA ILE A 48 9.00 -7.76 -29.72
C ILE A 48 9.64 -7.07 -28.52
N LYS A 49 8.92 -6.17 -27.85
CA LYS A 49 9.40 -5.53 -26.60
C LYS A 49 9.72 -6.52 -25.49
N VAL A 50 8.88 -7.53 -25.26
CA VAL A 50 9.12 -8.59 -24.28
C VAL A 50 10.38 -9.37 -24.61
N LEU A 51 10.58 -9.75 -25.88
CA LEU A 51 11.76 -10.50 -26.31
C LEU A 51 13.03 -9.65 -26.30
N THR A 52 12.96 -8.36 -26.62
CA THR A 52 14.11 -7.46 -26.60
C THR A 52 14.51 -7.06 -25.18
N GLY A 53 13.54 -6.85 -24.28
CA GLY A 53 13.76 -6.49 -22.88
C GLY A 53 13.98 -7.67 -21.94
N PHE A 54 14.12 -8.89 -22.47
CA PHE A 54 14.22 -10.13 -21.68
C PHE A 54 15.26 -10.05 -20.56
N ASP A 55 16.43 -9.49 -20.85
CA ASP A 55 17.54 -9.43 -19.90
C ASP A 55 17.24 -8.47 -18.73
N GLU A 56 16.27 -7.58 -18.91
CA GLU A 56 15.74 -6.63 -17.92
C GLU A 56 14.53 -7.18 -17.16
N PHE A 57 14.17 -8.46 -17.25
CA PHE A 57 13.03 -9.00 -16.49
C PHE A 57 13.42 -9.77 -15.22
N PRO A 58 12.51 -9.84 -14.22
CA PRO A 58 12.72 -10.70 -13.06
C PRO A 58 12.94 -12.15 -13.47
N PHE A 59 13.68 -12.90 -12.65
CA PHE A 59 14.11 -14.27 -12.96
C PHE A 59 12.95 -15.20 -13.37
N ARG A 60 11.79 -15.10 -12.71
CA ARG A 60 10.60 -15.91 -13.04
C ARG A 60 10.10 -15.67 -14.46
N THR A 61 10.05 -14.42 -14.89
CA THR A 61 9.59 -13.99 -16.21
C THR A 61 10.55 -14.45 -17.31
N LYS A 62 11.86 -14.42 -17.03
CA LYS A 62 12.91 -14.95 -17.92
C LYS A 62 12.68 -16.43 -18.23
N ASN A 63 12.44 -17.27 -17.21
CA ASN A 63 12.22 -18.71 -17.41
C ASN A 63 11.02 -19.02 -18.30
N LYS A 64 9.92 -18.28 -18.15
CA LYS A 64 8.72 -18.48 -18.99
C LYS A 64 8.91 -17.98 -20.41
N THR A 65 9.66 -16.89 -20.59
CA THR A 65 9.98 -16.40 -21.92
C THR A 65 10.90 -17.40 -22.66
N ASN A 66 11.82 -18.08 -21.95
CA ASN A 66 12.57 -19.20 -22.54
C ASN A 66 11.66 -20.36 -22.96
N ALA A 67 10.70 -20.76 -22.11
CA ALA A 67 9.74 -21.81 -22.47
C ALA A 67 8.90 -21.45 -23.71
N LEU A 68 8.56 -20.17 -23.91
CA LEU A 68 7.94 -19.72 -25.15
C LEU A 68 8.84 -19.92 -26.36
N VAL A 69 10.10 -19.47 -26.27
CA VAL A 69 11.06 -19.62 -27.36
C VAL A 69 11.17 -21.09 -27.75
N GLU A 70 11.31 -21.99 -26.77
CA GLU A 70 11.33 -23.43 -27.01
C GLU A 70 10.04 -23.94 -27.66
N ASN A 71 8.87 -23.54 -27.18
CA ASN A 71 7.58 -23.98 -27.75
C ASN A 71 7.36 -23.48 -29.19
N VAL A 72 7.75 -22.24 -29.51
CA VAL A 72 7.63 -21.69 -30.87
C VAL A 72 8.55 -22.45 -31.82
N PHE A 73 9.82 -22.67 -31.43
CA PHE A 73 10.78 -23.38 -32.27
C PHE A 73 10.47 -24.88 -32.38
N GLY A 74 9.99 -25.51 -31.31
CA GLY A 74 9.68 -26.93 -31.26
C GLY A 74 8.37 -27.31 -31.97
N ASN A 75 7.32 -26.50 -31.85
CA ASN A 75 6.00 -26.86 -32.37
C ASN A 75 5.66 -26.24 -33.73
N ILE A 76 6.13 -25.01 -34.02
CA ILE A 76 5.72 -24.28 -35.23
C ILE A 76 6.80 -24.31 -36.31
N LEU A 77 8.08 -24.20 -35.91
CA LEU A 77 9.20 -24.08 -36.85
C LEU A 77 9.95 -25.39 -37.06
N ALA A 78 9.57 -26.48 -36.39
CA ALA A 78 10.10 -27.80 -36.67
C ALA A 78 9.67 -28.19 -38.10
N ILE A 79 10.64 -28.15 -39.01
CA ILE A 79 10.47 -28.71 -40.36
C ILE A 79 10.20 -30.21 -40.14
N PRO A 80 9.11 -30.78 -40.69
CA PRO A 80 8.71 -32.18 -40.45
C PRO A 80 9.73 -33.28 -40.85
N GLY A 81 10.97 -32.93 -41.21
CA GLY A 81 11.99 -33.85 -41.74
C GLY A 81 13.16 -34.20 -40.80
N ASP A 82 13.38 -33.48 -39.69
CA ASP A 82 14.63 -33.61 -38.90
C ASP A 82 14.51 -34.34 -37.55
N ALA A 83 13.36 -34.95 -37.24
CA ALA A 83 13.08 -35.53 -35.92
C ALA A 83 13.82 -36.85 -35.57
N HIS A 84 14.79 -37.31 -36.38
CA HIS A 84 15.30 -38.69 -36.30
C HIS A 84 16.65 -38.90 -35.59
N HIS A 85 17.26 -37.91 -34.90
CA HIS A 85 18.67 -38.05 -34.47
C HIS A 85 19.06 -37.71 -33.02
N GLN A 86 18.14 -37.60 -32.05
CA GLN A 86 18.54 -37.33 -30.67
C GLN A 86 17.77 -38.16 -29.64
N GLN A 87 18.18 -39.42 -29.45
CA GLN A 87 17.88 -40.17 -28.23
C GLN A 87 18.79 -41.41 -28.06
N GLN A 88 20.11 -41.20 -28.00
CA GLN A 88 21.06 -42.21 -27.49
C GLN A 88 22.22 -41.55 -26.73
N HIS A 89 22.02 -41.31 -25.44
CA HIS A 89 23.06 -41.18 -24.41
C HIS A 89 22.33 -41.60 -23.13
N GLY A 90 22.56 -42.76 -22.53
CA GLY A 90 23.84 -43.32 -22.11
C GLY A 90 23.76 -43.39 -20.59
N GLU A 91 23.28 -44.53 -20.06
CA GLU A 91 23.26 -44.84 -18.63
C GLU A 91 24.67 -44.67 -18.05
N LEU A 92 24.80 -43.84 -17.03
CA LEU A 92 26.06 -43.59 -16.33
C LEU A 92 26.10 -44.45 -15.07
N GLU A 93 27.01 -45.41 -15.07
CA GLU A 93 27.45 -46.20 -13.93
C GLU A 93 27.77 -45.28 -12.73
N LEU A 94 27.09 -45.56 -11.60
CA LEU A 94 27.42 -45.05 -10.28
C LEU A 94 28.70 -45.74 -9.78
N MET A 95 29.86 -45.32 -10.26
CA MET A 95 31.13 -45.65 -9.61
C MET A 95 31.35 -44.73 -8.40
N GLN A 96 31.55 -45.36 -7.25
CA GLN A 96 32.02 -44.77 -6.01
C GLN A 96 33.41 -44.16 -6.28
N ALA A 97 33.48 -42.83 -6.38
CA ALA A 97 34.73 -42.10 -6.48
C ALA A 97 34.96 -41.38 -5.15
N ASP A 98 36.15 -41.60 -4.61
CA ASP A 98 36.70 -40.91 -3.45
C ASP A 98 36.61 -39.38 -3.63
N ASP A 99 36.36 -38.68 -2.52
CA ASP A 99 36.15 -37.23 -2.43
C ASP A 99 37.44 -36.41 -2.78
N ASP A 100 37.90 -36.47 -4.03
CA ASP A 100 38.93 -35.56 -4.54
C ASP A 100 38.28 -34.23 -4.97
N ASP A 101 38.62 -33.15 -4.26
CA ASP A 101 38.12 -31.78 -4.51
C ASP A 101 38.27 -31.33 -5.98
N ASP A 102 39.28 -31.85 -6.68
CA ASP A 102 39.53 -31.58 -8.10
C ASP A 102 38.42 -32.10 -9.03
N VAL A 103 37.76 -33.21 -8.67
CA VAL A 103 36.64 -33.78 -9.44
C VAL A 103 35.39 -32.91 -9.30
N ILE A 104 35.16 -32.34 -8.12
CA ILE A 104 34.05 -31.43 -7.86
C ILE A 104 34.21 -30.14 -8.69
N ASP A 105 35.42 -29.56 -8.75
CA ASP A 105 35.67 -28.35 -9.55
C ASP A 105 35.48 -28.61 -11.05
N GLN A 106 36.02 -29.72 -11.59
CA GLN A 106 35.82 -30.07 -13.00
C GLN A 106 34.34 -30.28 -13.35
N ARG A 107 33.57 -30.95 -12.49
CA ARG A 107 32.13 -31.16 -12.68
C ARG A 107 31.37 -29.83 -12.67
N ASN A 108 31.71 -28.93 -11.75
CA ASN A 108 31.10 -27.60 -11.68
C ASN A 108 31.47 -26.74 -12.90
N LYS A 109 32.70 -26.82 -13.38
CA LYS A 109 33.16 -26.16 -14.61
C LYS A 109 32.41 -26.66 -15.85
N ARG A 110 32.22 -27.98 -15.99
CA ARG A 110 31.45 -28.57 -17.09
C ARG A 110 29.99 -28.11 -17.08
N ARG A 111 29.34 -28.13 -15.90
CA ARG A 111 27.97 -27.62 -15.73
C ARG A 111 27.85 -26.14 -16.10
N ARG A 112 28.84 -25.31 -15.75
CA ARG A 112 28.87 -23.89 -16.12
C ARG A 112 29.00 -23.70 -17.64
N LEU A 113 29.88 -24.46 -18.30
CA LEU A 113 30.03 -24.38 -19.76
C LEU A 113 28.78 -24.83 -20.51
N GLU A 114 28.12 -25.89 -20.04
CA GLU A 114 26.86 -26.37 -20.60
C GLU A 114 25.73 -25.34 -20.44
N LEU A 115 25.66 -24.69 -19.28
CA LEU A 115 24.72 -23.59 -19.03
C LEU A 115 24.96 -22.40 -19.96
N ILE A 116 26.22 -22.01 -20.17
CA ILE A 116 26.60 -20.91 -21.09
C ILE A 116 26.20 -21.25 -22.52
N SER A 117 26.52 -22.46 -23.00
CA SER A 117 26.14 -22.92 -24.34
C SER A 117 24.62 -22.88 -24.56
N THR A 118 23.87 -23.37 -23.57
CA THR A 118 22.40 -23.35 -23.60
C THR A 118 21.84 -21.92 -23.65
N LEU A 119 22.41 -21.01 -22.85
CA LEU A 119 22.04 -19.58 -22.86
C LEU A 119 22.33 -18.91 -24.20
N GLU A 120 23.49 -19.17 -24.80
CA GLU A 120 23.86 -18.64 -26.11
C GLU A 120 22.91 -19.15 -27.21
N GLN A 121 22.58 -20.44 -27.19
CA GLN A 121 21.64 -21.04 -28.13
C GLN A 121 20.23 -20.41 -28.00
N ASN A 122 19.75 -20.21 -26.77
CA ASN A 122 18.47 -19.57 -26.51
C ASN A 122 18.46 -18.11 -26.97
N ASN A 123 19.54 -17.37 -26.76
CA ASN A 123 19.68 -15.99 -27.25
C ASN A 123 19.67 -15.92 -28.78
N ARG A 124 20.34 -16.86 -29.48
CA ARG A 124 20.29 -16.96 -30.94
C ARG A 124 18.86 -17.24 -31.44
N ARG A 125 18.16 -18.19 -30.80
CA ARG A 125 16.75 -18.50 -31.10
C ARG A 125 15.85 -17.28 -30.89
N ARG A 126 16.00 -16.59 -29.77
CA ARG A 126 15.27 -15.35 -29.42
C ARG A 126 15.48 -14.26 -30.49
N LEU A 127 16.73 -14.00 -30.88
CA LEU A 127 17.03 -12.98 -31.88
C LEU A 127 16.47 -13.33 -33.26
N LYS A 128 16.51 -14.62 -33.64
CA LYS A 128 15.89 -15.11 -34.87
C LYS A 128 14.37 -14.92 -34.84
N LEU A 129 13.72 -15.19 -33.71
CA LEU A 129 12.28 -14.94 -33.52
C LEU A 129 11.96 -13.45 -33.65
N ILE A 130 12.67 -12.56 -32.95
CA ILE A 130 12.50 -11.10 -33.06
C ILE A 130 12.60 -10.65 -34.52
N THR A 131 13.66 -11.05 -35.21
CA THR A 131 13.90 -10.66 -36.62
C THR A 131 12.77 -11.17 -37.52
N THR A 132 12.20 -12.35 -37.22
CA THR A 132 11.09 -12.92 -37.98
C THR A 132 9.82 -12.10 -37.76
N LEU A 133 9.52 -11.72 -36.51
CA LEU A 133 8.37 -10.88 -36.15
C LEU A 133 8.49 -9.46 -36.73
N GLU A 134 9.69 -8.89 -36.76
CA GLU A 134 9.95 -7.60 -37.39
C GLU A 134 9.71 -7.65 -38.90
N ARG A 135 10.16 -8.72 -39.57
CA ARG A 135 9.88 -8.94 -41.00
C ARG A 135 8.39 -9.11 -41.27
N GLU A 136 7.66 -9.85 -40.44
CA GLU A 136 6.20 -9.97 -40.59
C GLU A 136 5.49 -8.62 -40.52
N ARG A 137 6.00 -7.70 -39.69
CA ARG A 137 5.49 -6.32 -39.63
C ARG A 137 5.70 -5.57 -40.94
N GLU A 138 6.80 -5.82 -41.65
CA GLU A 138 7.15 -5.17 -42.92
C GLU A 138 6.44 -5.80 -44.12
N TYR A 139 6.06 -7.08 -44.04
CA TYR A 139 5.34 -7.75 -45.13
C TYR A 139 3.94 -7.16 -45.31
N SER A 140 3.90 -6.20 -46.26
CA SER A 140 2.74 -5.49 -46.77
C SER A 140 1.56 -6.42 -47.08
N SER A 141 0.35 -5.91 -46.84
CA SER A 141 -0.98 -6.51 -46.98
C SER A 141 -1.25 -7.34 -48.23
N ARG A 142 -0.42 -7.25 -49.29
CA ARG A 142 -0.57 -8.01 -50.55
C ARG A 142 -0.21 -9.50 -50.49
N LYS A 143 0.49 -9.99 -49.47
CA LYS A 143 0.84 -11.43 -49.35
C LYS A 143 0.06 -12.19 -48.25
N ARG A 144 -0.95 -11.57 -47.62
CA ARG A 144 -1.64 -12.13 -46.44
C ARG A 144 -2.46 -13.40 -46.71
N PHE A 145 -2.99 -13.60 -47.92
CA PHE A 145 -3.92 -14.72 -48.21
C PHE A 145 -3.34 -16.14 -48.04
N LYS A 146 -2.03 -16.36 -48.19
CA LYS A 146 -1.40 -17.68 -47.89
C LYS A 146 -0.82 -17.76 -46.49
N ILE A 147 -0.74 -16.63 -45.79
CA ILE A 147 -0.18 -16.51 -44.46
C ILE A 147 -1.31 -16.57 -43.42
N GLU A 148 -2.57 -16.24 -43.78
CA GLU A 148 -3.74 -16.36 -42.89
C GLU A 148 -3.88 -17.75 -42.23
N GLU A 149 -3.61 -18.84 -42.95
CA GLU A 149 -3.66 -20.21 -42.40
C GLU A 149 -2.56 -20.50 -41.34
N LEU A 150 -1.41 -19.80 -41.40
CA LEU A 150 -0.33 -19.87 -40.42
C LEU A 150 -0.41 -18.77 -39.35
N VAL A 151 -1.08 -17.65 -39.66
CA VAL A 151 -1.26 -16.50 -38.78
C VAL A 151 -2.17 -16.84 -37.63
N ASP A 152 -3.24 -17.60 -37.86
CA ASP A 152 -4.20 -17.91 -36.79
C ASP A 152 -3.60 -18.80 -35.67
N PRO A 153 -2.87 -19.89 -35.97
CA PRO A 153 -2.15 -20.65 -34.95
C PRO A 153 -1.08 -19.83 -34.22
N PHE A 154 -0.30 -19.04 -34.96
CA PHE A 154 0.74 -18.20 -34.38
C PHE A 154 0.15 -17.11 -33.47
N ARG A 155 -0.90 -16.43 -33.93
CA ARG A 155 -1.66 -15.45 -33.16
C ARG A 155 -2.25 -16.06 -31.88
N THR A 156 -2.84 -17.24 -31.98
CA THR A 156 -3.39 -17.96 -30.82
C THR A 156 -2.29 -18.31 -29.81
N LEU A 157 -1.12 -18.77 -30.27
CA LEU A 157 0.03 -19.04 -29.41
C LEU A 157 0.53 -17.77 -28.70
N VAL A 158 0.67 -16.69 -29.47
CA VAL A 158 1.05 -15.35 -28.97
C VAL A 158 0.10 -14.86 -27.89
N GLU A 159 -1.21 -14.96 -28.13
CA GLU A 159 -2.24 -14.52 -27.19
C GLU A 159 -2.24 -15.36 -25.92
N THR A 160 -2.13 -16.68 -26.06
CA THR A 160 -2.03 -17.62 -24.95
C THR A 160 -0.80 -17.35 -24.10
N PHE A 161 0.35 -17.07 -24.75
CA PHE A 161 1.57 -16.71 -24.06
C PHE A 161 1.45 -15.39 -23.29
N LEU A 162 0.98 -14.32 -23.94
CA LEU A 162 0.83 -13.02 -23.28
C LEU A 162 -0.16 -13.09 -22.11
N LEU A 163 -1.25 -13.84 -22.27
CA LEU A 163 -2.21 -14.07 -21.19
C LEU A 163 -1.55 -14.80 -20.02
N SER A 164 -0.88 -15.93 -20.29
CA SER A 164 -0.14 -16.67 -19.26
C SER A 164 0.89 -15.77 -18.56
N LEU A 165 1.68 -15.00 -19.33
CA LEU A 165 2.70 -14.13 -18.77
C LEU A 165 2.08 -13.04 -17.89
N THR A 166 0.95 -12.49 -18.30
CA THR A 166 0.21 -11.50 -17.50
C THR A 166 -0.28 -12.10 -16.19
N ASP A 167 -0.81 -13.33 -16.23
CA ASP A 167 -1.24 -14.07 -15.04
C ASP A 167 -0.07 -14.39 -14.12
N ASP A 168 1.10 -14.69 -14.67
CA ASP A 168 2.33 -14.92 -13.91
C ASP A 168 2.87 -13.69 -13.21
N VAL A 169 2.87 -12.55 -13.91
CA VAL A 169 3.28 -11.28 -13.31
C VAL A 169 2.31 -10.93 -12.17
N HIS A 170 1.00 -11.14 -12.38
CA HIS A 170 0.02 -10.96 -11.32
C HIS A 170 0.26 -11.90 -10.13
N GLU A 171 0.50 -13.19 -10.39
CA GLU A 171 0.80 -14.17 -9.35
C GLU A 171 2.10 -13.83 -8.60
N MET A 172 3.12 -13.36 -9.31
CA MET A 172 4.40 -12.92 -8.76
C MET A 172 4.23 -11.75 -7.78
N LEU A 173 3.40 -10.76 -8.13
CA LEU A 173 3.08 -9.63 -7.24
C LEU A 173 2.20 -10.05 -6.05
N CYS A 174 1.35 -11.04 -6.26
CA CYS A 174 0.37 -11.52 -5.30
C CYS A 174 0.82 -12.77 -4.52
N ALA A 175 2.09 -13.12 -4.64
CA ALA A 175 2.67 -14.28 -3.98
C ALA A 175 2.73 -14.02 -2.47
N LYS A 176 2.38 -15.05 -1.70
CA LYS A 176 2.55 -15.02 -0.25
C LYS A 176 3.93 -15.56 0.08
N GLU A 177 4.50 -15.02 1.13
CA GLU A 177 5.59 -15.67 1.86
C GLU A 177 4.99 -16.94 2.50
N TYR A 178 5.21 -18.08 1.85
CA TYR A 178 4.95 -19.39 2.44
C TYR A 178 6.22 -19.86 3.15
N ASN A 179 6.08 -20.77 4.12
CA ASN A 179 7.18 -21.25 4.96
C ASN A 179 8.22 -22.06 4.19
N ASP A 180 7.93 -22.46 2.95
CA ASP A 180 8.88 -23.16 2.09
C ASP A 180 9.72 -22.14 1.32
N VAL A 181 10.93 -21.91 1.83
CA VAL A 181 11.91 -20.96 1.30
C VAL A 181 12.31 -21.33 -0.13
N ASP A 182 12.31 -22.62 -0.46
CA ASP A 182 12.79 -23.14 -1.74
C ASP A 182 11.74 -23.03 -2.85
N THR A 183 10.46 -22.92 -2.51
CA THR A 183 9.37 -22.81 -3.50
C THR A 183 8.78 -21.42 -3.63
N TYR A 184 9.37 -20.40 -3.01
CA TYR A 184 8.87 -19.03 -3.11
C TYR A 184 9.00 -18.46 -4.55
N ARG A 185 7.86 -18.27 -5.22
CA ARG A 185 7.76 -17.79 -6.62
C ARG A 185 7.39 -16.31 -6.77
N GLY A 186 7.40 -15.54 -5.69
CA GLY A 186 7.09 -14.11 -5.71
C GLY A 186 8.30 -13.23 -5.97
N LEU A 187 8.10 -11.91 -5.91
CA LEU A 187 9.18 -10.93 -5.93
C LEU A 187 10.10 -11.07 -4.70
N ASP A 188 11.40 -11.00 -4.92
CA ASP A 188 12.40 -11.07 -3.85
C ASP A 188 13.45 -9.98 -4.04
N SER A 189 13.53 -9.04 -3.11
CA SER A 189 14.45 -7.90 -3.14
C SER A 189 15.94 -8.28 -3.08
N THR A 190 16.26 -9.53 -2.74
CA THR A 190 17.63 -10.06 -2.83
C THR A 190 17.97 -10.57 -4.23
N ARG A 191 16.96 -10.88 -5.04
CA ARG A 191 17.09 -11.48 -6.37
C ARG A 191 16.74 -10.50 -7.50
N ASP A 192 15.64 -9.78 -7.35
CA ASP A 192 15.02 -8.93 -8.36
C ASP A 192 15.37 -7.47 -8.08
N THR A 193 15.61 -6.69 -9.13
CA THR A 193 15.94 -5.26 -9.03
C THR A 193 14.73 -4.37 -9.26
N GLU A 194 14.76 -3.11 -8.79
CA GLU A 194 13.67 -2.14 -9.06
C GLU A 194 13.48 -1.91 -10.57
N ALA A 195 14.57 -1.86 -11.35
CA ALA A 195 14.51 -1.69 -12.80
C ALA A 195 13.81 -2.88 -13.49
N GLU A 196 14.09 -4.11 -13.06
CA GLU A 196 13.44 -5.29 -13.63
C GLU A 196 11.93 -5.32 -13.34
N VAL A 197 11.57 -4.98 -12.10
CA VAL A 197 10.16 -4.89 -11.68
C VAL A 197 9.46 -3.74 -12.42
N GLU A 198 10.12 -2.61 -12.65
CA GLU A 198 9.58 -1.49 -13.41
C GLU A 198 9.35 -1.87 -14.88
N ALA A 199 10.33 -2.47 -15.54
CA ALA A 199 10.24 -2.89 -16.93
C ALA A 199 9.04 -3.82 -17.17
N ILE A 200 8.84 -4.81 -16.29
CA ILE A 200 7.73 -5.76 -16.45
C ILE A 200 6.37 -5.11 -16.16
N LEU A 201 6.28 -4.18 -15.20
CA LEU A 201 5.03 -3.48 -14.87
C LEU A 201 4.62 -2.48 -15.95
N LEU A 202 5.58 -1.85 -16.62
CA LEU A 202 5.32 -0.97 -17.76
C LEU A 202 4.83 -1.75 -19.00
N LEU A 203 5.19 -3.03 -19.13
CA LEU A 203 4.70 -3.90 -20.18
C LEU A 203 3.30 -4.45 -19.89
N PHE A 204 2.99 -4.72 -18.62
CA PHE A 204 1.72 -5.30 -18.18
C PHE A 204 1.02 -4.44 -17.13
N PRO A 205 0.69 -3.17 -17.40
CA PRO A 205 0.18 -2.24 -16.39
C PRO A 205 -1.15 -2.70 -15.75
N ASP A 206 -1.99 -3.39 -16.53
CA ASP A 206 -3.29 -3.90 -16.06
C ASP A 206 -3.18 -4.87 -14.88
N VAL A 207 -2.01 -5.50 -14.67
CA VAL A 207 -1.81 -6.39 -13.51
C VAL A 207 -1.94 -5.65 -12.19
N LEU A 208 -1.70 -4.34 -12.16
CA LEU A 208 -1.73 -3.50 -10.96
C LEU A 208 -3.14 -3.29 -10.41
N THR A 209 -4.17 -3.43 -11.25
CA THR A 209 -5.57 -3.27 -10.85
C THR A 209 -6.28 -4.61 -10.64
N ARG A 210 -5.68 -5.73 -11.10
CA ARG A 210 -6.24 -7.07 -10.95
C ARG A 210 -6.35 -7.44 -9.47
N ARG A 211 -7.57 -7.66 -9.03
CA ARG A 211 -7.89 -7.99 -7.64
C ARG A 211 -7.71 -9.48 -7.38
N LYS A 212 -7.19 -9.83 -6.20
CA LYS A 212 -7.09 -11.22 -5.72
C LYS A 212 -7.92 -11.39 -4.46
N GLN A 213 -8.81 -12.37 -4.48
CA GLN A 213 -9.59 -12.74 -3.31
C GLN A 213 -8.75 -13.64 -2.39
N LEU A 214 -8.64 -13.27 -1.12
CA LEU A 214 -8.01 -14.07 -0.07
C LEU A 214 -8.99 -14.18 1.12
N GLY A 215 -9.68 -15.31 1.20
CA GLY A 215 -10.78 -15.48 2.16
C GLY A 215 -11.93 -14.53 1.83
N HIS A 216 -12.36 -13.75 2.81
CA HIS A 216 -13.45 -12.77 2.68
C HIS A 216 -13.02 -11.39 2.17
N TYR A 217 -11.73 -11.21 1.89
CA TYR A 217 -11.16 -9.91 1.52
C TYR A 217 -10.66 -9.91 0.09
N ILE A 218 -10.80 -8.75 -0.56
CA ILE A 218 -10.34 -8.51 -1.92
C ILE A 218 -9.16 -7.55 -1.84
N TYR A 219 -8.01 -7.98 -2.34
CA TYR A 219 -6.77 -7.21 -2.30
C TYR A 219 -6.33 -6.80 -3.69
N VAL A 220 -5.76 -5.60 -3.80
CA VAL A 220 -4.95 -5.21 -4.97
C VAL A 220 -3.50 -5.64 -4.76
N PRO A 221 -2.70 -5.84 -5.82
CA PRO A 221 -1.35 -6.40 -5.72
C PRO A 221 -0.44 -5.62 -4.78
N ILE A 222 -0.51 -4.28 -4.78
CA ILE A 222 0.31 -3.45 -3.91
C ILE A 222 0.05 -3.69 -2.41
N GLN A 223 -1.18 -4.02 -2.03
CA GLN A 223 -1.51 -4.40 -0.65
C GLN A 223 -0.88 -5.76 -0.31
N LEU A 224 -0.87 -6.70 -1.27
CA LEU A 224 -0.24 -8.02 -1.09
C LEU A 224 1.28 -7.93 -1.01
N LEU A 225 1.91 -7.04 -1.77
CA LEU A 225 3.34 -6.75 -1.65
C LEU A 225 3.69 -6.24 -0.24
N ALA A 226 2.84 -5.39 0.35
CA ALA A 226 3.02 -4.98 1.74
C ALA A 226 2.91 -6.15 2.74
N LEU A 227 2.23 -7.26 2.38
CA LEU A 227 2.17 -8.48 3.21
C LEU A 227 3.42 -9.34 3.11
N ASN A 228 4.29 -9.06 2.15
CA ASN A 228 5.38 -9.94 1.74
C ASN A 228 6.73 -9.27 2.02
N LEU A 229 7.46 -9.81 2.99
CA LEU A 229 8.71 -9.24 3.46
C LEU A 229 9.79 -9.20 2.39
N LYS A 230 9.85 -10.26 1.57
CA LYS A 230 10.79 -10.34 0.45
C LYS A 230 10.51 -9.27 -0.61
N ALA A 231 9.26 -8.82 -0.74
CA ALA A 231 8.84 -7.90 -1.79
C ALA A 231 8.52 -6.46 -1.29
N VAL A 232 8.55 -6.21 0.02
CA VAL A 232 8.06 -4.96 0.61
C VAL A 232 8.81 -3.73 0.10
N SER A 233 10.09 -3.87 -0.23
CA SER A 233 10.91 -2.78 -0.76
C SER A 233 10.43 -2.27 -2.12
N PHE A 234 9.68 -3.07 -2.88
CA PHE A 234 9.10 -2.66 -4.16
C PHE A 234 7.81 -1.83 -4.01
N VAL A 235 7.21 -1.75 -2.82
CA VAL A 235 5.95 -0.99 -2.62
C VAL A 235 6.04 0.47 -3.09
N PRO A 236 7.11 1.24 -2.81
CA PRO A 236 7.23 2.62 -3.30
C PRO A 236 7.30 2.70 -4.83
N LEU A 237 7.99 1.76 -5.49
CA LEU A 237 8.05 1.68 -6.95
C LEU A 237 6.67 1.41 -7.54
N VAL A 238 5.98 0.40 -7.02
CA VAL A 238 4.66 0.01 -7.51
C VAL A 238 3.65 1.14 -7.29
N ALA A 239 3.70 1.82 -6.14
CA ALA A 239 2.86 2.99 -5.86
C ALA A 239 3.08 4.12 -6.88
N ARG A 240 4.35 4.46 -7.16
CA ARG A 240 4.71 5.47 -8.16
C ARG A 240 4.18 5.12 -9.54
N LEU A 241 4.48 3.91 -10.04
CA LEU A 241 4.05 3.48 -11.36
C LEU A 241 2.53 3.47 -11.49
N SER A 242 1.83 3.02 -10.44
CA SER A 242 0.37 3.01 -10.44
C SER A 242 -0.20 4.42 -10.59
N ILE A 243 0.44 5.43 -9.99
CA ILE A 243 0.04 6.84 -10.13
C ILE A 243 0.37 7.39 -11.51
N GLU A 244 1.59 7.15 -12.01
CA GLU A 244 2.04 7.61 -13.33
C GLU A 244 1.16 7.05 -14.45
N LEU A 245 0.67 5.83 -14.29
CA LEU A 245 -0.23 5.16 -15.23
C LEU A 245 -1.72 5.51 -15.03
N GLY A 246 -2.07 6.31 -14.02
CA GLY A 246 -3.46 6.66 -13.71
C GLY A 246 -4.29 5.49 -13.17
N LEU A 247 -3.65 4.45 -12.65
CA LEU A 247 -4.28 3.23 -12.11
C LEU A 247 -4.47 3.27 -10.58
N PHE A 248 -3.99 4.34 -9.93
CA PHE A 248 -4.00 4.47 -8.48
C PHE A 248 -5.04 5.50 -8.02
N GLU A 249 -6.15 5.00 -7.48
CA GLU A 249 -7.15 5.85 -6.83
C GLU A 249 -6.60 6.42 -5.51
N GLU A 250 -7.00 7.66 -5.16
CA GLU A 250 -6.52 8.35 -3.97
C GLU A 250 -6.82 7.59 -2.67
N GLN A 251 -7.88 6.77 -2.64
CA GLN A 251 -8.24 5.90 -1.50
C GLN A 251 -7.25 4.76 -1.24
N TYR A 252 -6.35 4.46 -2.19
CA TYR A 252 -5.28 3.50 -1.97
C TYR A 252 -4.03 4.16 -1.38
N ARG A 253 -3.92 5.49 -1.46
CA ARG A 253 -2.87 6.29 -0.82
C ARG A 253 -2.87 6.02 0.68
N GLY A 254 -1.72 5.82 1.32
CA GLY A 254 -1.65 5.65 2.78
C GLY A 254 -2.15 4.32 3.36
N GLY A 255 -3.19 3.72 2.76
CA GLY A 255 -3.73 2.42 3.14
C GLY A 255 -2.89 1.22 2.72
N LEU A 256 -1.86 1.45 1.91
CA LEU A 256 -0.93 0.42 1.40
C LEU A 256 -0.25 -0.40 2.48
N LEU A 257 -0.06 0.18 3.67
CA LEU A 257 0.60 -0.46 4.81
C LEU A 257 -0.39 -0.88 5.90
N ILE A 258 -1.70 -0.72 5.67
CA ILE A 258 -2.70 -1.33 6.53
C ILE A 258 -2.73 -2.81 6.22
N ILE A 259 -2.17 -3.58 7.13
CA ILE A 259 -2.17 -5.01 6.99
C ILE A 259 -3.12 -5.61 8.02
N ASP A 260 -4.38 -5.78 7.59
CA ASP A 260 -5.40 -6.55 8.30
C ASP A 260 -5.53 -7.97 7.76
N ALA A 261 -4.53 -8.47 7.03
CA ALA A 261 -4.43 -9.90 6.79
C ALA A 261 -4.18 -10.56 8.14
N GLU A 262 -5.23 -11.17 8.69
CA GLU A 262 -5.23 -12.17 9.76
C GLU A 262 -4.25 -13.28 9.36
N ARG A 263 -2.94 -13.03 9.51
CA ARG A 263 -1.96 -14.11 9.49
C ARG A 263 -2.34 -15.00 10.67
N ASN A 264 -2.57 -16.29 10.38
CA ASN A 264 -2.82 -17.30 11.39
C ASN A 264 -1.79 -17.14 12.50
N ARG A 265 -2.24 -16.78 13.71
CA ARG A 265 -1.40 -16.48 14.87
C ARG A 265 -0.64 -17.70 15.41
N ASN A 266 -0.70 -18.84 14.74
CA ASN A 266 -0.18 -20.10 15.26
C ASN A 266 1.33 -20.27 15.02
N ASP A 267 1.98 -19.34 14.30
CA ASP A 267 3.41 -19.40 14.01
C ASP A 267 4.19 -18.46 14.95
N ASP A 268 4.05 -18.69 16.26
CA ASP A 268 4.66 -17.89 17.33
C ASP A 268 6.19 -18.15 17.50
N ASN A 269 6.81 -18.95 16.63
CA ASN A 269 8.19 -19.40 16.78
C ASN A 269 9.23 -18.63 15.96
N TYR A 270 8.90 -17.43 15.46
CA TYR A 270 9.88 -16.63 14.71
C TYR A 270 10.96 -16.02 15.63
N ASN A 271 12.22 -16.19 15.23
CA ASN A 271 13.38 -15.60 15.88
C ASN A 271 13.24 -14.07 15.97
N GLN A 272 13.56 -13.50 17.15
CA GLN A 272 13.51 -12.06 17.40
C GLN A 272 14.34 -11.24 16.39
N GLU A 273 15.49 -11.76 15.96
CA GLU A 273 16.37 -11.12 14.97
C GLU A 273 15.69 -10.94 13.61
N TYR A 274 14.91 -11.94 13.17
CA TYR A 274 14.14 -11.90 11.93
C TYR A 274 13.17 -10.70 11.93
N HIS A 275 12.54 -10.45 13.09
CA HIS A 275 11.62 -9.33 13.24
C HIS A 275 12.27 -7.94 13.20
N GLU A 276 13.48 -7.79 13.74
CA GLU A 276 14.18 -6.51 13.74
C GLU A 276 14.60 -6.07 12.33
N ASN A 277 15.08 -7.01 11.51
CA ASN A 277 15.41 -6.75 10.11
C ASN A 277 14.18 -6.32 9.30
N HIS A 278 13.05 -6.99 9.54
CA HIS A 278 11.79 -6.64 8.89
C HIS A 278 11.27 -5.27 9.28
N GLU A 279 11.37 -4.93 10.56
CA GLU A 279 10.96 -3.62 11.04
C GLU A 279 11.72 -2.50 10.32
N ASN A 280 13.03 -2.69 10.10
CA ASN A 280 13.86 -1.73 9.36
C ASN A 280 13.38 -1.59 7.90
N GLN A 281 13.07 -2.70 7.21
CA GLN A 281 12.60 -2.65 5.82
C GLN A 281 11.28 -1.88 5.69
N TYR A 282 10.28 -2.18 6.52
CA TYR A 282 9.02 -1.42 6.51
C TYR A 282 9.20 0.05 6.87
N LEU A 283 10.13 0.37 7.78
CA LEU A 283 10.45 1.76 8.11
C LEU A 283 11.07 2.49 6.90
N GLN A 284 11.99 1.85 6.18
CA GLN A 284 12.57 2.44 4.96
C GLN A 284 11.51 2.69 3.89
N VAL A 285 10.56 1.77 3.73
CA VAL A 285 9.41 1.94 2.82
C VAL A 285 8.54 3.13 3.24
N LEU A 286 8.21 3.27 4.53
CA LEU A 286 7.49 4.44 5.06
C LEU A 286 8.22 5.77 4.80
N ILE A 287 9.55 5.79 4.97
CA ILE A 287 10.38 6.96 4.70
C ILE A 287 10.40 7.28 3.20
N LYS A 288 10.57 6.28 2.34
CA LYS A 288 10.58 6.45 0.87
C LYS A 288 9.23 6.96 0.37
N LEU A 289 8.12 6.37 0.83
CA LEU A 289 6.75 6.84 0.52
C LEU A 289 6.54 8.29 0.96
N ARG A 290 7.01 8.68 2.16
CA ARG A 290 6.95 10.08 2.62
C ARG A 290 7.72 11.03 1.70
N ARG A 291 8.96 10.67 1.35
CA ARG A 291 9.84 11.50 0.50
C ARG A 291 9.26 11.71 -0.90
N MET A 292 8.49 10.73 -1.39
CA MET A 292 7.81 10.79 -2.68
C MET A 292 6.42 11.46 -2.62
N ASP A 293 6.03 12.05 -1.48
CA ASP A 293 4.68 12.56 -1.21
C ASP A 293 3.56 11.52 -1.39
N LEU A 294 3.87 10.22 -1.33
CA LEU A 294 2.88 9.14 -1.48
C LEU A 294 2.23 8.71 -0.16
N LEU A 295 2.82 9.14 0.95
CA LEU A 295 2.25 9.02 2.29
C LEU A 295 2.14 10.43 2.88
N LYS A 296 0.94 10.81 3.28
CA LYS A 296 0.63 12.09 3.89
C LYS A 296 0.36 11.97 5.38
N LYS A 297 0.30 13.11 6.05
CA LYS A 297 -0.02 13.18 7.48
C LYS A 297 -1.45 12.71 7.75
N GLU A 298 -2.38 13.13 6.90
CA GLU A 298 -3.81 12.82 6.97
C GLU A 298 -4.05 11.31 6.84
N ASP A 299 -3.23 10.64 6.03
CA ASP A 299 -3.29 9.18 5.86
C ASP A 299 -3.09 8.43 7.18
N ILE A 300 -2.27 8.94 8.09
CA ILE A 300 -2.02 8.30 9.40
C ILE A 300 -3.33 8.13 10.18
N GLN A 301 -4.19 9.15 10.11
CA GLN A 301 -5.49 9.18 10.79
C GLN A 301 -6.56 8.46 9.97
N ASN A 302 -6.69 8.80 8.68
CA ASN A 302 -7.71 8.25 7.77
C ASN A 302 -7.67 6.72 7.72
N TYR A 303 -6.46 6.16 7.75
CA TYR A 303 -6.22 4.72 7.68
C TYR A 303 -5.91 4.09 9.04
N GLY A 304 -5.99 4.85 10.14
CA GLY A 304 -5.73 4.36 11.48
C GLY A 304 -4.38 3.62 11.60
N LEU A 305 -3.31 4.13 10.98
CA LEU A 305 -2.05 3.40 10.84
C LEU A 305 -1.45 3.00 12.20
N LEU A 306 -1.57 3.85 13.22
CA LEU A 306 -1.15 3.52 14.59
C LEU A 306 -1.94 2.35 15.20
N LYS A 307 -3.23 2.25 14.91
CA LYS A 307 -4.07 1.14 15.36
C LYS A 307 -3.65 -0.16 14.67
N ASN A 308 -3.37 -0.10 13.37
CA ASN A 308 -3.07 -1.28 12.56
C ASN A 308 -1.68 -1.86 12.84
N LEU A 309 -0.68 -1.02 13.13
CA LEU A 309 0.66 -1.50 13.52
C LEU A 309 0.66 -2.37 14.79
N ARG A 310 -0.37 -2.25 15.63
CA ARG A 310 -0.49 -3.01 16.88
C ARG A 310 -0.90 -4.46 16.68
N ARG A 311 -1.54 -4.80 15.56
CA ARG A 311 -2.11 -6.14 15.32
C ARG A 311 -1.05 -7.23 15.11
N ARG A 312 0.22 -6.86 14.95
CA ARG A 312 1.32 -7.78 14.64
C ARG A 312 2.39 -7.76 15.74
N PRO A 313 2.46 -8.76 16.62
CA PRO A 313 3.67 -8.98 17.39
C PRO A 313 4.81 -9.39 16.44
N PRO A 314 6.06 -9.00 16.74
CA PRO A 314 6.48 -8.13 17.83
C PRO A 314 6.24 -6.64 17.55
N PHE A 315 6.24 -5.85 18.62
CA PHE A 315 5.97 -4.41 18.60
C PHE A 315 6.95 -3.66 17.69
N GLY A 316 6.45 -3.15 16.57
CA GLY A 316 7.20 -2.31 15.61
C GLY A 316 7.49 -0.90 16.13
N LYS A 317 8.25 -0.78 17.23
CA LYS A 317 8.61 0.46 17.93
C LYS A 317 9.11 1.58 17.02
N LYS A 318 10.02 1.30 16.08
CA LYS A 318 10.61 2.27 15.16
C LYS A 318 9.55 2.86 14.22
N ARG A 319 8.65 2.03 13.69
CA ARG A 319 7.54 2.48 12.84
C ARG A 319 6.52 3.32 13.60
N PHE A 320 6.15 2.87 14.80
CA PHE A 320 5.29 3.63 15.69
C PHE A 320 5.89 5.01 16.00
N ARG A 321 7.18 5.04 16.35
CA ARG A 321 7.90 6.28 16.62
C ARG A 321 7.88 7.21 15.40
N PHE A 322 8.20 6.69 14.22
CA PHE A 322 8.17 7.47 12.97
C PHE A 322 6.80 8.08 12.70
N LEU A 323 5.72 7.31 12.82
CA LEU A 323 4.35 7.80 12.58
C LEU A 323 3.91 8.83 13.62
N ILE A 324 4.24 8.63 14.90
CA ILE A 324 3.91 9.59 15.97
C ILE A 324 4.72 10.89 15.81
N GLU A 325 6.01 10.80 15.50
CA GLU A 325 6.86 11.98 15.25
C GLU A 325 6.36 12.77 14.03
N TRP A 326 5.75 12.11 13.05
CA TRP A 326 5.13 12.76 11.91
C TRP A 326 3.76 13.36 12.25
N ASP A 327 2.88 12.60 12.90
CA ASP A 327 1.59 13.08 13.37
C ASP A 327 1.28 12.68 14.81
N PHE A 328 1.74 13.51 15.74
CA PHE A 328 1.47 13.30 17.15
C PHE A 328 -0.02 13.50 17.50
N TYR A 329 -0.81 14.20 16.68
CA TYR A 329 -2.26 14.33 16.91
C TYR A 329 -3.00 13.02 16.68
N ALA A 330 -2.45 12.07 15.93
CA ALA A 330 -3.03 10.74 15.77
C ALA A 330 -3.17 10.00 17.13
N LEU A 331 -2.41 10.38 18.16
CA LEU A 331 -2.59 9.86 19.54
C LEU A 331 -3.90 10.30 20.20
N LEU A 332 -4.49 11.42 19.76
CA LEU A 332 -5.71 12.01 20.33
C LEU A 332 -6.98 11.61 19.56
N HIS A 333 -6.83 11.00 18.39
CA HIS A 333 -7.95 10.64 17.53
C HIS A 333 -8.47 9.26 17.91
N PRO A 334 -9.69 9.17 18.49
CA PRO A 334 -10.31 7.89 18.74
C PRO A 334 -10.73 7.26 17.41
N ASP A 335 -10.73 5.93 17.36
CA ASP A 335 -11.26 5.19 16.23
C ASP A 335 -12.80 5.15 16.23
N GLN A 336 -13.38 4.35 15.34
CA GLN A 336 -14.83 4.15 15.23
C GLN A 336 -15.51 3.60 16.51
N TYR A 337 -14.76 3.08 17.48
CA TYR A 337 -15.26 2.60 18.78
C TYR A 337 -15.02 3.60 19.91
N GLY A 338 -14.43 4.76 19.62
CA GLY A 338 -14.00 5.70 20.66
C GLY A 338 -12.63 5.32 21.26
N ASP A 339 -11.97 4.28 20.75
CA ASP A 339 -10.72 3.79 21.32
C ASP A 339 -9.54 4.62 20.83
N LEU A 340 -8.78 5.16 21.78
CA LEU A 340 -7.49 5.80 21.50
C LEU A 340 -6.43 4.74 21.17
N PRO A 341 -5.29 5.13 20.55
CA PRO A 341 -4.12 4.25 20.45
C PRO A 341 -3.72 3.64 21.80
N LEU A 342 -3.95 4.35 22.92
CA LEU A 342 -3.64 3.84 24.26
C LEU A 342 -4.63 2.75 24.75
N HIS A 343 -5.92 2.80 24.41
CA HIS A 343 -6.86 1.67 24.59
C HIS A 343 -6.37 0.45 23.78
N ASN A 344 -5.93 0.75 22.56
CA ASN A 344 -5.25 -0.20 21.69
C ASN A 344 -3.84 -0.58 22.23
N ALA A 345 -3.42 -0.11 23.41
CA ALA A 345 -2.36 -0.67 24.25
C ALA A 345 -2.55 -2.14 24.63
N VAL A 346 -3.79 -2.40 25.04
CA VAL A 346 -4.10 -3.36 26.11
C VAL A 346 -5.30 -4.24 25.76
N TYR A 347 -5.85 -4.09 24.56
CA TYR A 347 -6.89 -4.96 23.99
C TYR A 347 -6.57 -6.47 24.08
N LYS A 348 -7.64 -7.25 24.06
CA LYS A 348 -7.76 -8.62 24.55
C LYS A 348 -6.68 -9.62 24.12
N TYR A 349 -6.19 -9.54 22.89
CA TYR A 349 -5.40 -10.62 22.29
C TYR A 349 -3.89 -10.49 22.45
N SER A 350 -3.38 -9.30 22.79
CA SER A 350 -1.95 -9.09 22.99
C SER A 350 -1.75 -7.82 23.83
N PRO A 351 -1.95 -7.90 25.16
CA PRO A 351 -1.68 -6.78 26.05
C PRO A 351 -0.16 -6.57 26.16
N SER A 352 0.33 -5.39 25.77
CA SER A 352 1.75 -5.07 25.86
C SER A 352 1.97 -3.86 26.78
N ILE A 353 2.55 -4.12 27.95
CA ILE A 353 2.94 -3.06 28.89
C ILE A 353 4.00 -2.14 28.30
N GLN A 354 4.85 -2.66 27.40
CA GLN A 354 5.88 -1.89 26.73
C GLN A 354 5.28 -0.91 25.72
N LEU A 355 4.32 -1.37 24.89
CA LEU A 355 3.61 -0.50 23.96
C LEU A 355 2.74 0.53 24.71
N PHE A 356 2.06 0.12 25.80
CA PHE A 356 1.32 1.04 26.66
C PHE A 356 2.24 2.13 27.22
N LYS A 357 3.38 1.73 27.80
CA LYS A 357 4.41 2.67 28.29
C LYS A 357 4.86 3.62 27.19
N PHE A 358 5.21 3.09 26.02
CA PHE A 358 5.69 3.87 24.88
C PHE A 358 4.65 4.90 24.38
N LEU A 359 3.40 4.51 24.22
CA LEU A 359 2.33 5.42 23.80
C LEU A 359 2.00 6.46 24.87
N PHE A 360 2.05 6.08 26.15
CA PHE A 360 1.86 7.01 27.25
C PHE A 360 3.00 8.03 27.35
N GLU A 361 4.26 7.58 27.24
CA GLU A 361 5.44 8.44 27.15
C GLU A 361 5.33 9.43 25.98
N ALA A 362 4.90 8.98 24.80
CA ALA A 362 4.66 9.86 23.67
C ALA A 362 3.55 10.88 23.97
N GLY A 363 2.46 10.47 24.61
CA GLY A 363 1.39 11.34 25.05
C GLY A 363 1.87 12.46 25.99
N ILE A 364 2.69 12.12 26.98
CA ILE A 364 3.29 13.09 27.90
C ILE A 364 4.28 14.01 27.17
N ARG A 365 5.14 13.45 26.32
CA ARG A 365 6.16 14.21 25.58
C ARG A 365 5.55 15.27 24.66
N TYR A 366 4.54 14.90 23.85
CA TYR A 366 3.94 15.82 22.88
C TYR A 366 2.80 16.67 23.45
N PHE A 367 2.19 16.24 24.56
CA PHE A 367 1.11 16.97 25.22
C PHE A 367 1.31 17.15 26.74
N PRO A 368 2.44 17.73 27.17
CA PRO A 368 2.88 17.71 28.58
C PRO A 368 1.96 18.48 29.54
N LYS A 369 1.23 19.47 29.04
CA LYS A 369 0.43 20.35 29.90
C LYS A 369 -0.86 19.69 30.43
N LYS A 370 -1.65 19.12 29.53
CA LYS A 370 -3.02 18.66 29.84
C LYS A 370 -3.40 17.35 29.18
N LYS A 371 -3.30 17.28 27.84
CA LYS A 371 -3.89 16.16 27.09
C LYS A 371 -3.13 14.86 27.34
N GLY A 372 -1.83 14.91 27.64
CA GLY A 372 -1.01 13.74 27.87
C GLY A 372 -1.52 12.87 29.03
N ILE A 373 -1.84 13.49 30.17
CA ILE A 373 -2.38 12.75 31.33
C ILE A 373 -3.83 12.32 31.10
N GLN A 374 -4.61 13.15 30.41
CA GLN A 374 -6.01 12.88 30.11
C GLN A 374 -6.20 11.67 29.19
N LEU A 375 -5.21 11.35 28.35
CA LEU A 375 -5.22 10.13 27.53
C LEU A 375 -5.48 8.87 28.37
N LEU A 376 -4.98 8.79 29.61
CA LEU A 376 -5.20 7.63 30.49
C LEU A 376 -6.65 7.43 30.91
N PHE A 377 -7.43 8.51 30.93
CA PHE A 377 -8.75 8.56 31.55
C PHE A 377 -9.86 8.95 30.57
N ARG A 378 -9.55 9.08 29.27
CA ARG A 378 -10.56 9.33 28.24
C ARG A 378 -11.41 8.08 28.03
N ARG A 379 -12.73 8.23 28.15
CA ARG A 379 -13.72 7.19 27.90
C ARG A 379 -13.83 6.90 26.41
N ASN A 380 -13.91 5.63 26.05
CA ASN A 380 -14.38 5.21 24.74
C ASN A 380 -15.94 5.18 24.72
N ARG A 381 -16.55 4.69 23.64
CA ARG A 381 -18.02 4.60 23.54
C ARG A 381 -18.66 3.66 24.56
N LEU A 382 -17.89 2.78 25.20
CA LEU A 382 -18.34 1.87 26.26
C LEU A 382 -18.14 2.45 27.65
N GLY A 383 -17.63 3.68 27.77
CA GLY A 383 -17.31 4.32 29.06
C GLY A 383 -16.00 3.87 29.69
N ASP A 384 -15.27 2.95 29.05
CA ASP A 384 -14.01 2.39 29.53
C ASP A 384 -12.83 3.33 29.21
N THR A 385 -11.88 3.44 30.13
CA THR A 385 -10.63 4.20 29.95
C THR A 385 -9.42 3.30 29.65
N PRO A 386 -8.34 3.82 29.02
CA PRO A 386 -7.11 3.05 28.85
C PRO A 386 -6.52 2.56 30.16
N PHE A 387 -6.59 3.37 31.22
CA PHE A 387 -6.13 3.00 32.56
C PHE A 387 -6.91 1.80 33.09
N GLN A 388 -8.24 1.83 33.03
CA GLN A 388 -9.08 0.71 33.50
C GLN A 388 -8.82 -0.58 32.70
N HIS A 389 -8.68 -0.48 31.36
CA HIS A 389 -8.31 -1.63 30.52
C HIS A 389 -6.94 -2.20 30.90
N ALA A 390 -5.94 -1.32 31.05
CA ALA A 390 -4.59 -1.73 31.39
C ALA A 390 -4.53 -2.40 32.77
N CYS A 391 -5.18 -1.83 33.78
CA CYS A 391 -5.26 -2.40 35.12
C CYS A 391 -5.93 -3.77 35.13
N ARG A 392 -7.03 -3.94 34.38
CA ARG A 392 -7.76 -5.22 34.27
C ARG A 392 -6.94 -6.31 33.58
N LYS A 393 -6.11 -5.95 32.60
CA LYS A 393 -5.38 -6.90 31.74
C LYS A 393 -3.95 -7.20 32.18
N ILE A 394 -3.23 -6.19 32.66
CA ILE A 394 -1.80 -6.29 33.00
C ILE A 394 -1.59 -6.32 34.52
N GLY A 395 -2.54 -5.78 35.27
CA GLY A 395 -2.49 -5.64 36.73
C GLY A 395 -2.15 -4.22 37.17
N GLN A 396 -2.96 -3.70 38.09
CA GLN A 396 -2.90 -2.31 38.56
C GLN A 396 -1.50 -1.89 39.06
N LYS A 397 -0.85 -2.72 39.87
CA LYS A 397 0.49 -2.42 40.44
C LYS A 397 1.53 -2.13 39.35
N ARG A 398 1.52 -2.92 38.26
CA ARG A 398 2.46 -2.76 37.13
C ARG A 398 2.16 -1.50 36.31
N VAL A 399 0.87 -1.23 36.07
CA VAL A 399 0.42 -0.05 35.33
C VAL A 399 0.75 1.23 36.09
N ILE A 400 0.45 1.29 37.40
CA ILE A 400 0.80 2.43 38.26
C ILE A 400 2.32 2.66 38.24
N LYS A 401 3.13 1.61 38.38
CA LYS A 401 4.61 1.73 38.29
C LYS A 401 5.08 2.36 36.98
N VAL A 402 4.46 2.00 35.85
CA VAL A 402 4.78 2.60 34.53
C VAL A 402 4.37 4.07 34.49
N ILE A 403 3.17 4.39 34.98
CA ILE A 403 2.65 5.76 35.00
C ILE A 403 3.54 6.64 35.88
N ASP A 404 3.83 6.24 37.12
CA ASP A 404 4.67 6.99 38.04
C ASP A 404 6.10 7.15 37.52
N GLY A 405 6.69 6.10 36.96
CA GLY A 405 8.01 6.19 36.34
C GLY A 405 8.07 7.16 35.16
N THR A 406 7.02 7.16 34.33
CA THR A 406 6.93 8.08 33.18
C THR A 406 6.74 9.53 33.65
N LEU A 407 5.81 9.77 34.57
CA LEU A 407 5.55 11.12 35.09
C LEU A 407 6.75 11.66 35.88
N GLY A 408 7.47 10.80 36.63
CA GLY A 408 8.69 11.17 37.34
C GLY A 408 9.83 11.55 36.39
N PHE A 409 9.98 10.82 35.28
CA PHE A 409 11.00 11.12 34.26
C PHE A 409 10.80 12.51 33.64
N TYR A 410 9.56 12.90 33.32
CA TYR A 410 9.26 14.19 32.68
C TYR A 410 9.05 15.36 33.66
N ALA A 411 9.10 15.13 34.97
CA ALA A 411 8.86 16.17 35.96
C ALA A 411 9.89 17.33 35.90
N GLY A 412 11.11 17.06 35.45
CA GLY A 412 12.19 18.05 35.32
C GLY A 412 12.08 18.93 34.08
N ASP A 413 11.80 18.34 32.91
CA ASP A 413 11.88 19.05 31.62
C ASP A 413 10.60 19.83 31.29
N THR A 414 9.44 19.28 31.64
CA THR A 414 8.15 19.88 31.26
C THR A 414 7.10 19.60 32.32
N PRO A 415 7.10 20.36 33.44
CA PRO A 415 6.21 20.09 34.55
C PRO A 415 4.75 20.18 34.11
N ILE A 416 4.00 19.13 34.46
CA ILE A 416 2.58 19.03 34.14
C ILE A 416 1.85 20.17 34.87
N ASN A 417 1.03 20.92 34.15
CA ASN A 417 0.17 21.92 34.76
C ASN A 417 -1.02 21.21 35.43
N ILE A 418 -0.80 20.69 36.64
CA ILE A 418 -1.81 19.90 37.38
C ILE A 418 -3.10 20.71 37.56
N THR A 419 -3.01 22.03 37.73
CA THR A 419 -4.16 22.92 37.91
C THR A 419 -5.04 22.93 36.67
N GLU A 420 -4.44 23.19 35.50
CA GLU A 420 -5.17 23.18 34.23
C GLU A 420 -5.67 21.76 33.89
N ALA A 421 -4.87 20.73 34.14
CA ALA A 421 -5.28 19.34 33.92
C ALA A 421 -6.48 18.95 34.79
N LEU A 422 -6.53 19.40 36.05
CA LEU A 422 -7.62 19.16 36.98
C LEU A 422 -8.92 19.84 36.52
N VAL A 423 -8.86 21.13 36.19
CA VAL A 423 -10.03 21.89 35.69
C VAL A 423 -10.55 21.26 34.41
N MET A 424 -9.67 20.96 33.46
CA MET A 424 -10.06 20.32 32.20
C MET A 424 -10.67 18.92 32.40
N ALA A 425 -10.12 18.12 33.32
CA ALA A 425 -10.68 16.81 33.66
C ALA A 425 -12.06 16.90 34.34
N ALA A 426 -12.34 18.00 35.04
CA ALA A 426 -13.64 18.22 35.68
C ALA A 426 -14.72 18.71 34.71
N ILE A 427 -14.36 19.41 33.63
CA ILE A 427 -15.31 19.97 32.65
C ILE A 427 -15.54 19.07 31.42
N ASP A 428 -14.58 18.22 31.05
CA ASP A 428 -14.71 17.37 29.87
C ASP A 428 -15.42 16.06 30.21
N GLU A 429 -16.67 15.92 29.73
CA GLU A 429 -17.52 14.74 29.96
C GLU A 429 -16.92 13.43 29.44
N ASN A 430 -15.98 13.51 28.48
CA ASN A 430 -15.27 12.36 27.96
C ASN A 430 -14.16 11.88 28.89
N ILE A 431 -13.79 12.65 29.92
CA ILE A 431 -12.79 12.26 30.90
C ILE A 431 -13.48 11.63 32.10
N HIS A 432 -13.00 10.45 32.49
CA HIS A 432 -13.53 9.74 33.65
C HIS A 432 -13.13 10.45 34.95
N LEU A 433 -14.04 10.47 35.95
CA LEU A 433 -13.85 11.11 37.25
C LEU A 433 -12.59 10.63 38.01
N ASP A 434 -12.17 9.39 37.77
CA ASP A 434 -10.89 8.83 38.24
C ASP A 434 -9.69 9.74 37.93
N CYS A 435 -9.72 10.52 36.83
CA CYS A 435 -8.68 11.49 36.51
C CYS A 435 -8.58 12.59 37.57
N VAL A 436 -9.73 13.12 38.02
CA VAL A 436 -9.81 14.16 39.05
C VAL A 436 -9.25 13.60 40.36
N TYR A 437 -9.70 12.41 40.79
CA TYR A 437 -9.17 11.76 41.99
C TYR A 437 -7.67 11.45 41.88
N PHE A 438 -7.21 11.01 40.72
CA PHE A 438 -5.79 10.75 40.47
C PHE A 438 -4.95 12.01 40.64
N LEU A 439 -5.39 13.14 40.05
CA LEU A 439 -4.68 14.42 40.15
C LEU A 439 -4.68 14.97 41.58
N LEU A 440 -5.81 14.89 42.29
CA LEU A 440 -5.91 15.31 43.69
C LEU A 440 -5.00 14.50 44.61
N ARG A 441 -4.91 13.18 44.41
CA ARG A 441 -4.00 12.33 45.19
C ARG A 441 -2.53 12.67 44.97
N ARG A 442 -2.16 13.13 43.77
CA ARG A 442 -0.77 13.55 43.47
C ARG A 442 -0.42 14.91 44.06
N LYS A 443 -1.40 15.81 44.20
CA LYS A 443 -1.18 17.17 44.71
C LYS A 443 -2.38 17.62 45.56
N PRO A 444 -2.49 17.15 46.81
CA PRO A 444 -3.68 17.36 47.64
C PRO A 444 -3.93 18.84 48.00
N ASP A 445 -2.89 19.68 47.99
CA ASP A 445 -2.94 21.12 48.26
C ASP A 445 -3.47 21.95 47.08
N ILE A 446 -3.75 21.34 45.93
CA ILE A 446 -4.10 22.06 44.71
C ILE A 446 -5.42 22.83 44.80
N LEU A 447 -6.41 22.29 45.51
CA LEU A 447 -7.71 22.94 45.69
C LEU A 447 -7.58 24.20 46.54
N GLN A 448 -6.79 24.15 47.62
CA GLN A 448 -6.51 25.32 48.45
C GLN A 448 -5.79 26.41 47.64
N LYS A 449 -4.80 26.03 46.82
CA LYS A 449 -4.09 26.97 45.95
C LYS A 449 -5.00 27.62 44.90
N LEU A 450 -5.91 26.85 44.32
CA LEU A 450 -6.92 27.35 43.39
C LEU A 450 -7.85 28.37 44.04
N LEU A 451 -8.35 28.07 45.24
CA LEU A 451 -9.23 28.97 45.99
C LEU A 451 -8.51 30.28 46.36
N LEU A 452 -7.29 30.20 46.88
CA LEU A 452 -6.49 31.38 47.23
C LEU A 452 -6.18 32.26 46.00
N SER A 453 -5.94 31.65 44.84
CA SER A 453 -5.68 32.37 43.59
C SER A 453 -6.92 33.12 43.08
N SER A 454 -8.11 32.54 43.27
CA SER A 454 -9.38 33.17 42.89
C SER A 454 -9.67 34.42 43.73
N THR A 455 -9.47 34.34 45.06
CA THR A 455 -9.67 35.47 45.97
C THR A 455 -8.71 36.63 45.68
N ALA A 456 -7.46 36.32 45.32
CA ALA A 456 -6.48 37.34 44.93
C ALA A 456 -6.93 38.13 43.68
N MET A 457 -7.57 37.50 42.70
CA MET A 457 -8.08 38.22 41.51
C MET A 457 -9.33 39.05 41.81
N ALA A 458 -10.24 38.56 42.66
CA ALA A 458 -11.45 39.31 43.03
C ALA A 458 -11.10 40.64 43.73
N THR A 459 -10.12 40.63 44.63
CA THR A 459 -9.70 41.85 45.36
C THR A 459 -9.00 42.90 44.50
N VAL A 460 -8.45 42.52 43.33
CA VAL A 460 -7.85 43.47 42.37
C VAL A 460 -8.92 44.16 41.53
N VAL A 461 -10.00 43.46 41.19
CA VAL A 461 -11.10 44.05 40.39
C VAL A 461 -11.90 45.06 41.20
N ASP A 462 -12.15 44.80 42.50
CA ASP A 462 -12.87 45.75 43.37
C ASP A 462 -12.11 47.05 43.63
N LYS A 463 -10.76 47.05 43.56
CA LYS A 463 -9.96 48.28 43.75
C LYS A 463 -9.97 49.20 42.53
N ASN A 464 -10.23 48.68 41.33
CA ASN A 464 -10.27 49.49 40.10
C ASN A 464 -11.62 50.16 39.84
N ASN A 465 -12.72 49.67 40.44
CA ASN A 465 -14.05 50.27 40.24
C ASN A 465 -14.33 51.48 41.15
N ASN A 466 -13.43 51.81 42.08
CA ASN A 466 -13.58 52.98 42.98
C ASN A 466 -12.79 54.22 42.53
N ILE A 467 -12.19 54.23 41.32
CA ILE A 467 -11.51 55.41 40.74
C ILE A 467 -12.24 55.84 39.46
N LEU A 468 -13.55 56.02 39.53
CA LEU A 468 -14.29 56.82 38.55
C LEU A 468 -15.54 57.42 39.22
N GLY A 469 -15.28 58.07 40.35
CA GLY A 469 -16.15 59.10 40.88
C GLY A 469 -15.69 60.45 40.34
N ASP A 470 -16.59 61.06 39.58
CA ASP A 470 -16.71 62.50 39.38
C ASP A 470 -15.95 63.13 38.19
N LYS A 471 -16.63 63.10 37.04
CA LYS A 471 -16.80 64.31 36.22
C LYS A 471 -18.16 64.24 35.52
N ASN A 472 -19.11 64.94 36.12
CA ASN A 472 -20.29 65.48 35.46
C ASN A 472 -19.90 66.09 34.09
N ASN A 473 -20.58 65.69 33.02
CA ASN A 473 -21.16 66.69 32.14
C ASN A 473 -22.28 66.10 31.28
N ASP A 474 -23.40 66.79 31.34
CA ASP A 474 -24.56 66.63 30.48
C ASP A 474 -24.17 66.83 29.00
N ASN A 475 -24.62 65.93 28.13
CA ASN A 475 -25.41 66.30 26.94
C ASN A 475 -25.76 65.09 26.07
N ASN A 476 -27.06 64.79 26.06
CA ASN A 476 -27.92 64.75 24.88
C ASN A 476 -27.36 64.16 23.56
N GLY A 477 -28.06 63.13 23.07
CA GLY A 477 -28.30 63.01 21.63
C GLY A 477 -27.87 61.71 20.95
N ASN A 478 -28.90 61.05 20.41
CA ASN A 478 -28.93 60.52 19.05
C ASN A 478 -28.37 59.10 18.75
N LEU A 479 -29.34 58.26 18.36
CA LEU A 479 -29.37 57.41 17.16
C LEU A 479 -28.17 56.47 16.85
N GLY A 480 -28.47 55.18 16.97
CA GLY A 480 -28.46 54.26 15.81
C GLY A 480 -27.12 53.96 15.16
N GLY A 481 -26.56 52.77 15.43
CA GLY A 481 -25.41 52.26 14.69
C GLY A 481 -25.26 50.74 14.79
N GLN A 482 -25.85 50.03 13.82
CA GLN A 482 -25.54 48.62 13.53
C GLN A 482 -24.07 48.49 13.11
N THR A 483 -23.28 47.70 13.83
CA THR A 483 -21.94 47.29 13.39
C THR A 483 -21.99 45.90 12.76
N LYS A 484 -22.13 45.87 11.43
CA LYS A 484 -21.80 44.72 10.60
C LYS A 484 -20.27 44.57 10.54
N THR A 485 -19.75 43.51 11.16
CA THR A 485 -18.34 43.11 11.00
C THR A 485 -18.18 42.33 9.70
N ASN A 486 -17.63 43.00 8.68
CA ASN A 486 -17.33 42.41 7.38
C ASN A 486 -15.81 42.31 7.22
N THR A 487 -15.23 41.16 7.56
CA THR A 487 -13.80 40.88 7.35
C THR A 487 -13.57 40.27 5.97
N GLN A 488 -13.26 41.12 5.00
CA GLN A 488 -12.74 40.71 3.69
C GLN A 488 -11.36 40.06 3.83
N LYS A 489 -11.31 38.75 3.55
CA LYS A 489 -10.08 37.95 3.49
C LYS A 489 -9.48 38.07 2.08
N LYS A 490 -8.45 38.92 1.91
CA LYS A 490 -7.62 38.96 0.69
C LYS A 490 -6.84 37.64 0.55
N ARG A 491 -7.12 36.88 -0.51
CA ARG A 491 -6.28 35.79 -1.00
C ARG A 491 -5.14 36.37 -1.85
N LYS A 492 -3.88 36.16 -1.44
CA LYS A 492 -2.71 36.25 -2.32
C LYS A 492 -2.57 34.88 -3.02
N ARG A 493 -2.61 34.89 -4.35
CA ARG A 493 -2.11 33.80 -5.20
C ARG A 493 -0.60 33.98 -5.32
N ASN A 494 0.15 32.91 -5.05
CA ASN A 494 1.40 32.57 -5.73
C ASN A 494 1.19 31.19 -6.34
#